data_AF-A0A8B9QC96-F1
#
_entry.id   AF-A0A8B9QC96-F1
#
_cell.length_a   1.000
_cell.length_b   1.000
_cell.length_c   1.000
_cell.angle_alpha   90.00
_cell.angle_beta   90.00
_cell.angle_gamma   90.00
#
_symmetry.space_group_name_H-M   'P 1'
#
loop_
_entity.id
_entity.type
_entity.pdbx_description
1 polymer ?
#
loop_
_entity_poly.entity_id
_entity_poly.type
_entity_poly.pdbx_seq_one_letter_code
_entity_poly.pdbx_strand_id
1 'polypeptide(L)'
;MVELSTTLKSTASEAWCSGAHPKICVCMYDLENVLEKEILKENKESTQQRKERCASTDSTDSLMVEMPFVNIDIEDEFAVRSTSEVNIKKKRKRTTGRENEEDNERKKKKKEQYRPNFFISIPITNSEISGGVQAVQDTIIQKDHRLSKAMVHCGSLHVTLLVMHLSSKEEVSTAVDALSDSKDLVEDLLKGKTVDLSFQGIDHFRNEVGFVKLAESDHTAILMEIAETIKKIFQEKGILAGGDRAFKPHLTFMKLSKSPKLRKEVKKIDPSLYEKFKSHYFGDEILHRLDLCSMLKKKQPNGYYYCESCVILGKNHGADLVKEALHRETQALLSKRNQIKKLLSSPEIHMKISKELFEDRHNYTSKGKSCTDSGSPNA
;
A
#
# COMPACT_ATOMS: atom_id res chain seq x y z
N MET A 1 51.00 8.72 -16.40
CA MET A 1 51.63 10.06 -16.47
C MET A 1 51.81 10.36 -17.95
N VAL A 2 51.22 11.47 -18.41
CA VAL A 2 51.38 12.10 -19.73
C VAL A 2 50.63 11.45 -20.91
N GLU A 3 49.47 12.03 -21.21
CA GLU A 3 48.85 12.12 -22.55
C GLU A 3 49.74 12.93 -23.50
N LEU A 4 49.59 12.72 -24.82
CA LEU A 4 49.33 13.80 -25.79
C LEU A 4 49.04 13.23 -27.20
N SER A 5 47.88 13.65 -27.70
CA SER A 5 47.38 13.89 -29.06
C SER A 5 48.40 13.79 -30.23
N THR A 6 48.03 13.54 -31.50
CA THR A 6 47.09 14.33 -32.34
C THR A 6 47.02 13.77 -33.79
N THR A 7 45.84 13.90 -34.45
CA THR A 7 45.58 14.17 -35.91
C THR A 7 46.08 13.21 -37.02
N LEU A 8 45.48 13.02 -38.21
CA LEU A 8 44.18 13.24 -38.88
C LEU A 8 44.39 12.83 -40.37
N LYS A 9 43.33 12.35 -41.05
CA LYS A 9 43.06 12.30 -42.52
C LYS A 9 43.60 11.13 -43.38
N SER A 10 42.67 10.43 -44.03
CA SER A 10 42.79 9.90 -45.40
C SER A 10 41.38 9.67 -45.98
N THR A 11 40.91 10.55 -46.87
CA THR A 11 40.72 10.37 -48.34
C THR A 11 39.44 9.61 -48.76
N ALA A 12 38.56 10.35 -49.43
CA ALA A 12 37.58 9.84 -50.38
C ALA A 12 38.09 10.12 -51.80
N SER A 13 37.93 9.17 -52.73
CA SER A 13 37.85 9.46 -54.17
C SER A 13 37.02 8.39 -54.89
N GLU A 14 36.15 8.89 -55.76
CA GLU A 14 35.15 8.24 -56.60
C GLU A 14 35.75 7.40 -57.74
N ALA A 15 34.94 6.48 -58.30
CA ALA A 15 34.98 6.16 -59.74
C ALA A 15 33.63 5.57 -60.21
N TRP A 16 33.13 6.14 -61.32
CA TRP A 16 31.89 5.87 -62.05
C TRP A 16 32.03 4.76 -63.12
N CYS A 17 30.88 4.48 -63.79
CA CYS A 17 30.63 3.91 -65.14
C CYS A 17 29.94 2.51 -65.15
N SER A 18 28.88 2.18 -65.91
CA SER A 18 28.22 2.80 -67.09
C SER A 18 26.91 2.05 -67.47
N GLY A 19 26.03 2.72 -68.25
CA GLY A 19 25.10 2.14 -69.26
C GLY A 19 23.67 1.81 -68.77
N ALA A 20 22.57 2.05 -69.48
CA ALA A 20 22.28 2.51 -70.84
C ALA A 20 20.79 2.96 -70.93
N HIS A 21 20.46 3.83 -71.88
CA HIS A 21 19.07 4.15 -72.29
C HIS A 21 18.87 3.80 -73.77
N PRO A 22 17.63 3.48 -74.17
CA PRO A 22 17.04 4.06 -75.37
C PRO A 22 15.71 4.77 -75.07
N LYS A 23 15.51 5.92 -75.73
CA LYS A 23 14.25 6.69 -75.73
C LYS A 23 13.33 6.18 -76.84
N ILE A 24 12.07 5.91 -76.52
CA ILE A 24 10.94 6.02 -77.46
C ILE A 24 9.87 6.89 -76.79
N CYS A 25 9.39 7.86 -77.58
CA CYS A 25 8.43 8.90 -77.25
C CYS A 25 6.97 8.39 -77.36
N VAL A 26 6.03 9.25 -76.94
CA VAL A 26 4.55 9.18 -77.02
C VAL A 26 3.92 8.29 -75.91
N CYS A 27 3.04 8.72 -75.00
CA CYS A 27 2.01 9.77 -74.99
C CYS A 27 1.92 10.49 -73.63
N MET A 28 1.77 11.83 -73.64
CA MET A 28 1.62 12.69 -72.46
C MET A 28 0.16 12.79 -71.94
N TYR A 29 -0.62 11.71 -72.03
CA TYR A 29 -2.04 11.71 -71.64
C TYR A 29 -2.45 10.61 -70.64
N ASP A 30 -1.49 9.92 -70.02
CA ASP A 30 -1.79 8.80 -69.10
C ASP A 30 -1.09 8.85 -67.72
N LEU A 31 -0.38 9.93 -67.39
CA LEU A 31 0.34 10.05 -66.09
C LEU A 31 -0.44 10.76 -64.99
N GLU A 32 -1.43 11.61 -65.31
CA GLU A 32 -2.33 12.18 -64.29
C GLU A 32 -3.38 11.16 -63.81
N ASN A 33 -3.69 10.14 -64.63
CA ASN A 33 -4.72 9.13 -64.32
C ASN A 33 -4.19 7.92 -63.54
N VAL A 34 -2.87 7.81 -63.35
CA VAL A 34 -2.22 6.77 -62.51
C VAL A 34 -1.97 7.29 -61.10
N LEU A 35 -1.63 8.59 -60.94
CA LEU A 35 -1.44 9.21 -59.63
C LEU A 35 -2.77 9.42 -58.87
N GLU A 36 -3.87 9.72 -59.57
CA GLU A 36 -5.20 9.78 -58.94
C GLU A 36 -5.73 8.39 -58.55
N LYS A 37 -5.33 7.32 -59.26
CA LYS A 37 -5.75 5.94 -58.95
C LYS A 37 -5.00 5.33 -57.76
N GLU A 38 -3.78 5.77 -57.46
CA GLU A 38 -3.08 5.38 -56.22
C GLU A 38 -3.63 6.10 -54.99
N ILE A 39 -3.98 7.38 -55.10
CA ILE A 39 -4.60 8.16 -53.99
C ILE A 39 -6.04 7.70 -53.68
N LEU A 40 -6.78 7.18 -54.67
CA LEU A 40 -8.10 6.57 -54.48
C LEU A 40 -8.06 5.11 -53.97
N LYS A 41 -6.92 4.40 -54.12
CA LYS A 41 -6.74 3.04 -53.58
C LYS A 41 -6.32 3.07 -52.11
N GLU A 42 -5.41 3.98 -51.72
CA GLU A 42 -5.06 4.20 -50.31
C GLU A 42 -6.25 4.71 -49.48
N ASN A 43 -7.12 5.53 -50.06
CA ASN A 43 -8.34 6.00 -49.38
C ASN A 43 -9.49 4.97 -49.35
N LYS A 44 -9.45 3.93 -50.19
CA LYS A 44 -10.43 2.81 -50.13
C LYS A 44 -10.02 1.74 -49.12
N GLU A 45 -8.73 1.49 -48.92
CA GLU A 45 -8.26 0.60 -47.85
C GLU A 45 -8.39 1.25 -46.46
N SER A 46 -8.23 2.58 -46.35
CA SER A 46 -8.44 3.30 -45.08
C SER A 46 -9.92 3.49 -44.70
N THR A 47 -10.85 3.41 -45.67
CA THR A 47 -12.30 3.56 -45.42
C THR A 47 -13.03 2.21 -45.20
N GLN A 48 -12.41 1.08 -45.53
CA GLN A 48 -12.98 -0.25 -45.30
C GLN A 48 -12.56 -0.88 -43.95
N GLN A 49 -11.48 -0.40 -43.32
CA GLN A 49 -11.18 -0.74 -41.91
C GLN A 49 -11.94 0.12 -40.88
N ARG A 50 -12.67 1.15 -41.32
CA ARG A 50 -13.42 2.06 -40.43
C ARG A 50 -14.94 1.83 -40.41
N LYS A 51 -15.44 0.75 -41.01
CA LYS A 51 -16.88 0.46 -41.12
C LYS A 51 -17.33 -0.95 -40.71
N GLU A 52 -16.57 -1.62 -39.84
CA GLU A 52 -16.99 -2.88 -39.18
C GLU A 52 -16.90 -2.87 -37.64
N ARG A 53 -16.65 -1.72 -37.02
CA ARG A 53 -16.76 -1.58 -35.55
C ARG A 53 -17.69 -0.43 -35.19
N CYS A 54 -18.98 -0.67 -35.30
CA CYS A 54 -20.03 -0.08 -34.46
C CYS A 54 -21.38 -0.70 -34.83
N ALA A 55 -21.68 -1.85 -34.23
CA ALA A 55 -23.06 -2.27 -33.98
C ALA A 55 -23.18 -2.42 -32.46
N SER A 56 -23.93 -1.50 -31.88
CA SER A 56 -24.25 -1.39 -30.46
C SER A 56 -25.08 -2.57 -29.98
N THR A 57 -24.59 -3.28 -28.98
CA THR A 57 -25.44 -3.92 -27.97
C THR A 57 -25.14 -3.24 -26.64
N ASP A 58 -26.09 -2.41 -26.25
CA ASP A 58 -26.19 -1.73 -24.97
C ASP A 58 -26.15 -2.78 -23.85
N SER A 59 -25.06 -2.80 -23.08
CA SER A 59 -24.95 -3.59 -21.85
C SER A 59 -24.04 -2.85 -20.89
N THR A 60 -24.59 -1.80 -20.30
CA THR A 60 -24.00 -1.13 -19.15
C THR A 60 -24.18 -2.00 -17.90
N ASP A 61 -23.37 -3.03 -17.73
CA ASP A 61 -23.03 -3.58 -16.42
C ASP A 61 -21.70 -4.34 -16.53
N SER A 62 -20.93 -4.40 -15.43
CA SER A 62 -19.72 -5.23 -15.28
C SER A 62 -18.33 -4.61 -15.55
N LEU A 63 -18.06 -3.37 -15.11
CA LEU A 63 -16.67 -2.87 -14.94
C LEU A 63 -16.37 -2.23 -13.57
N MET A 64 -17.13 -2.60 -12.53
CA MET A 64 -16.92 -2.11 -11.16
C MET A 64 -15.92 -2.93 -10.31
N VAL A 65 -15.20 -3.89 -10.88
CA VAL A 65 -14.30 -4.79 -10.11
C VAL A 65 -12.86 -4.25 -10.00
N GLU A 66 -12.70 -2.94 -9.79
CA GLU A 66 -11.40 -2.35 -9.45
C GLU A 66 -11.47 -1.45 -8.21
N MET A 67 -12.49 -1.60 -7.38
CA MET A 67 -12.64 -0.77 -6.18
C MET A 67 -13.13 -1.57 -4.96
N PRO A 68 -12.23 -2.02 -4.06
CA PRO A 68 -12.64 -2.42 -2.71
C PRO A 68 -12.91 -1.23 -1.78
N PHE A 69 -12.69 0.02 -2.22
CA PHE A 69 -12.76 1.22 -1.38
C PHE A 69 -13.94 2.13 -1.73
N VAL A 70 -15.16 1.70 -1.40
CA VAL A 70 -16.29 2.62 -1.20
C VAL A 70 -16.55 2.71 0.29
N ASN A 71 -16.04 3.80 0.88
CA ASN A 71 -16.31 4.31 2.23
C ASN A 71 -15.81 3.44 3.40
N ILE A 72 -14.95 4.03 4.24
CA ILE A 72 -15.14 4.31 5.67
C ILE A 72 -13.74 4.62 6.24
N ASP A 73 -13.50 5.91 6.47
CA ASP A 73 -12.57 6.48 7.44
C ASP A 73 -13.20 7.86 7.72
N ILE A 74 -14.27 7.88 8.51
CA ILE A 74 -14.79 9.12 9.08
C ILE A 74 -14.27 9.15 10.51
N GLU A 75 -13.28 10.01 10.73
CA GLU A 75 -12.97 10.48 12.08
C GLU A 75 -14.19 11.25 12.59
N ASP A 76 -14.65 10.82 13.76
CA ASP A 76 -15.79 11.35 14.49
C ASP A 76 -15.41 12.69 15.13
N GLU A 77 -16.00 13.79 14.65
CA GLU A 77 -16.13 15.02 15.42
C GLU A 77 -17.42 15.79 15.05
N PHE A 78 -18.26 15.94 16.07
CA PHE A 78 -19.31 16.94 16.32
C PHE A 78 -20.65 16.95 15.54
N ALA A 79 -21.67 16.51 16.28
CA ALA A 79 -22.89 17.24 16.68
C ALA A 79 -24.09 17.41 15.71
N VAL A 80 -25.20 16.78 16.15
CA VAL A 80 -26.60 17.27 16.20
C VAL A 80 -27.30 17.59 14.86
N ARG A 81 -28.32 16.79 14.50
CA ARG A 81 -29.76 17.04 14.74
C ARG A 81 -30.60 16.00 14.01
N SER A 82 -31.36 15.21 14.77
CA SER A 82 -32.36 14.28 14.23
C SER A 82 -33.57 15.07 13.75
N THR A 83 -33.84 15.07 12.45
CA THR A 83 -35.18 15.36 11.91
C THR A 83 -35.49 14.37 10.80
N SER A 84 -36.49 13.55 11.07
CA SER A 84 -37.16 12.62 10.17
C SER A 84 -37.96 13.38 9.12
N GLU A 85 -37.67 13.18 7.83
CA GLU A 85 -38.66 13.47 6.78
C GLU A 85 -38.68 12.35 5.74
N VAL A 86 -39.78 11.61 5.81
CA VAL A 86 -40.28 10.66 4.82
C VAL A 86 -40.58 11.42 3.54
N ASN A 87 -40.06 10.98 2.38
CA ASN A 87 -40.60 11.41 1.10
C ASN A 87 -40.85 10.24 0.15
N ILE A 88 -42.14 10.06 -0.11
CA ILE A 88 -42.77 9.04 -0.93
C ILE A 88 -42.66 9.43 -2.41
N LYS A 89 -42.08 8.50 -3.19
CA LYS A 89 -42.34 8.16 -4.60
C LYS A 89 -42.97 9.22 -5.53
N LYS A 90 -42.35 9.40 -6.71
CA LYS A 90 -43.06 9.39 -8.00
C LYS A 90 -42.21 8.74 -9.11
N LYS A 91 -42.50 7.44 -9.33
CA LYS A 91 -41.95 6.57 -10.38
C LYS A 91 -42.64 6.93 -11.70
N ARG A 92 -41.91 7.47 -12.69
CA ARG A 92 -42.37 7.53 -14.09
C ARG A 92 -41.93 6.25 -14.80
N LYS A 93 -42.91 5.44 -15.18
CA LYS A 93 -42.80 4.15 -15.85
C LYS A 93 -42.49 4.37 -17.34
N ARG A 94 -41.36 3.84 -17.84
CA ARG A 94 -41.20 3.45 -19.24
C ARG A 94 -40.82 1.97 -19.25
N THR A 95 -41.67 1.20 -19.92
CA THR A 95 -41.60 -0.23 -20.16
C THR A 95 -40.54 -0.52 -21.22
N THR A 96 -39.65 -1.50 -20.98
CA THR A 96 -39.43 -2.72 -21.77
C THR A 96 -38.16 -3.40 -21.23
N GLY A 97 -38.24 -4.67 -20.84
CA GLY A 97 -37.16 -5.45 -20.22
C GLY A 97 -37.58 -6.00 -18.86
N ARG A 98 -38.20 -7.18 -18.85
CA ARG A 98 -38.62 -7.90 -17.64
C ARG A 98 -37.39 -8.58 -17.04
N GLU A 99 -36.49 -7.80 -16.46
CA GLU A 99 -35.51 -8.34 -15.52
C GLU A 99 -36.20 -8.44 -14.15
N ASN A 100 -36.32 -9.66 -13.63
CA ASN A 100 -37.02 -9.92 -12.38
C ASN A 100 -36.38 -9.11 -11.25
N GLU A 101 -37.17 -8.34 -10.49
CA GLU A 101 -36.69 -7.60 -9.30
C GLU A 101 -35.98 -8.55 -8.31
N GLU A 102 -36.41 -9.82 -8.24
CA GLU A 102 -35.73 -10.88 -7.47
C GLU A 102 -34.34 -11.25 -8.00
N ASP A 103 -34.12 -11.24 -9.32
CA ASP A 103 -32.82 -11.60 -9.91
C ASP A 103 -31.83 -10.44 -9.74
N ASN A 104 -32.32 -9.20 -9.74
CA ASN A 104 -31.54 -8.03 -9.35
C ASN A 104 -31.23 -8.01 -7.85
N GLU A 105 -32.17 -8.38 -6.97
CA GLU A 105 -31.89 -8.53 -5.54
C GLU A 105 -30.93 -9.68 -5.24
N ARG A 106 -31.05 -10.82 -5.94
CA ARG A 106 -30.11 -11.96 -5.84
C ARG A 106 -28.72 -11.58 -6.37
N LYS A 107 -28.63 -10.84 -7.49
CA LYS A 107 -27.37 -10.29 -8.01
C LYS A 107 -26.76 -9.25 -7.07
N LYS A 108 -27.59 -8.42 -6.41
CA LYS A 108 -27.15 -7.41 -5.44
C LYS A 108 -26.66 -8.04 -4.13
N LYS A 109 -27.37 -9.05 -3.61
CA LYS A 109 -26.93 -9.87 -2.46
C LYS A 109 -25.64 -10.65 -2.77
N LYS A 110 -25.52 -11.24 -3.97
CA LYS A 110 -24.27 -11.88 -4.44
C LYS A 110 -23.12 -10.88 -4.61
N LYS A 111 -23.38 -9.66 -5.11
CA LYS A 111 -22.37 -8.58 -5.22
C LYS A 111 -21.94 -8.04 -3.84
N GLU A 112 -22.83 -7.96 -2.86
CA GLU A 112 -22.50 -7.57 -1.48
C GLU A 112 -21.70 -8.65 -0.73
N GLN A 113 -22.03 -9.94 -0.93
CA GLN A 113 -21.28 -11.07 -0.37
C GLN A 113 -19.85 -11.22 -0.90
N TYR A 114 -19.50 -10.60 -2.03
CA TYR A 114 -18.18 -10.76 -2.65
C TYR A 114 -17.25 -9.56 -2.42
N ARG A 115 -17.68 -8.52 -1.69
CA ARG A 115 -16.79 -7.39 -1.41
C ARG A 115 -15.69 -7.84 -0.44
N PRO A 116 -14.40 -7.75 -0.80
CA PRO A 116 -13.33 -8.13 0.11
C PRO A 116 -13.35 -7.30 1.40
N ASN A 117 -13.16 -7.96 2.53
CA ASN A 117 -13.07 -7.34 3.85
C ASN A 117 -11.80 -7.76 4.63
N PHE A 118 -11.04 -8.73 4.11
CA PHE A 118 -9.74 -9.15 4.61
C PHE A 118 -8.73 -9.28 3.48
N PHE A 119 -7.45 -9.22 3.84
CA PHE A 119 -6.35 -9.40 2.91
C PHE A 119 -5.08 -9.89 3.61
N ILE A 120 -4.21 -10.53 2.85
CA ILE A 120 -2.84 -10.87 3.27
C ILE A 120 -1.92 -9.73 2.85
N SER A 121 -1.14 -9.25 3.80
CA SER A 121 -0.33 -8.05 3.71
C SER A 121 1.14 -8.39 3.94
N ILE A 122 2.02 -7.83 3.10
CA ILE A 122 3.45 -7.71 3.39
C ILE A 122 3.67 -6.28 3.92
N PRO A 123 3.92 -6.11 5.22
CA PRO A 123 4.17 -4.79 5.81
C PRO A 123 5.49 -4.22 5.27
N ILE A 124 5.55 -2.90 5.10
CA ILE A 124 6.81 -2.20 4.84
C ILE A 124 7.45 -1.85 6.19
N THR A 125 8.65 -2.36 6.45
CA THR A 125 9.42 -2.14 7.67
C THR A 125 10.65 -1.28 7.45
N ASN A 126 11.16 -1.22 6.21
CA ASN A 126 12.28 -0.37 5.86
C ASN A 126 11.88 1.12 5.93
N SER A 127 12.57 1.88 6.78
CA SER A 127 12.32 3.30 7.00
C SER A 127 12.75 4.17 5.81
N GLU A 128 13.68 3.71 4.98
CA GLU A 128 14.09 4.39 3.74
C GLU A 128 12.91 4.45 2.77
N ILE A 129 12.21 3.32 2.57
CA ILE A 129 11.01 3.25 1.71
C ILE A 129 9.93 4.18 2.25
N SER A 130 9.66 4.10 3.55
CA SER A 130 8.65 4.94 4.20
C SER A 130 8.99 6.43 4.10
N GLY A 131 10.27 6.80 4.26
CA GLY A 131 10.76 8.17 4.11
C GLY A 131 10.67 8.67 2.67
N GLY A 132 11.03 7.85 1.70
CA GLY A 132 10.90 8.16 0.27
C GLY A 132 9.43 8.36 -0.13
N VAL A 133 8.53 7.50 0.34
CA VAL A 133 7.08 7.65 0.13
C VAL A 133 6.56 8.94 0.77
N GLN A 134 6.96 9.25 2.00
CA GLN A 134 6.59 10.51 2.66
C GLN A 134 7.04 11.73 1.84
N ALA A 135 8.27 11.73 1.32
CA ALA A 135 8.78 12.83 0.49
C ALA A 135 7.97 13.03 -0.81
N VAL A 136 7.49 11.94 -1.42
CA VAL A 136 6.56 12.01 -2.56
C VAL A 136 5.24 12.65 -2.13
N GLN A 137 4.64 12.17 -1.03
CA GLN A 137 3.38 12.70 -0.52
C GLN A 137 3.48 14.19 -0.20
N ASP A 138 4.53 14.61 0.47
CA ASP A 138 4.78 16.01 0.83
C ASP A 138 4.93 16.90 -0.41
N THR A 139 5.67 16.42 -1.42
CA THR A 139 5.81 17.14 -2.70
C THR A 139 4.48 17.31 -3.42
N ILE A 140 3.63 16.27 -3.40
CA ILE A 140 2.30 16.33 -4.02
C ILE A 140 1.40 17.30 -3.26
N ILE A 141 1.37 17.23 -1.92
CA ILE A 141 0.57 18.12 -1.07
C ILE A 141 1.01 19.58 -1.23
N GLN A 142 2.32 19.83 -1.34
CA GLN A 142 2.85 21.17 -1.56
C GLN A 142 2.36 21.77 -2.89
N LYS A 143 2.20 20.94 -3.93
CA LYS A 143 1.68 21.37 -5.24
C LYS A 143 0.15 21.48 -5.27
N ASP A 144 -0.56 20.55 -4.62
CA ASP A 144 -2.02 20.57 -4.47
C ASP A 144 -2.45 20.04 -3.10
N HIS A 145 -2.73 20.98 -2.18
CA HIS A 145 -3.08 20.68 -0.79
C HIS A 145 -4.37 19.84 -0.66
N ARG A 146 -5.28 19.88 -1.65
CA ARG A 146 -6.53 19.11 -1.61
C ARG A 146 -6.29 17.61 -1.58
N LEU A 147 -5.17 17.16 -2.14
CA LEU A 147 -4.79 15.75 -2.23
C LEU A 147 -4.33 15.14 -0.89
N SER A 148 -4.11 15.95 0.16
CA SER A 148 -3.80 15.46 1.51
C SER A 148 -4.76 14.36 1.99
N LYS A 149 -6.07 14.52 1.73
CA LYS A 149 -7.12 13.56 2.09
C LYS A 149 -7.09 12.25 1.30
N ALA A 150 -6.31 12.18 0.23
CA ALA A 150 -6.11 10.97 -0.58
C ALA A 150 -4.87 10.16 -0.15
N MET A 151 -4.00 10.71 0.69
CA MET A 151 -2.76 10.05 1.08
C MET A 151 -3.02 8.84 1.98
N VAL A 152 -2.24 7.78 1.75
CA VAL A 152 -2.19 6.61 2.61
C VAL A 152 -1.20 6.91 3.73
N HIS A 153 -1.61 6.76 4.99
CA HIS A 153 -0.72 6.97 6.13
C HIS A 153 0.50 6.03 6.03
N CYS A 154 1.71 6.55 6.25
CA CYS A 154 2.96 5.79 6.13
C CYS A 154 2.98 4.53 7.02
N GLY A 155 2.40 4.59 8.21
CA GLY A 155 2.23 3.42 9.09
C GLY A 155 1.29 2.32 8.55
N SER A 156 0.63 2.53 7.41
CA SER A 156 -0.22 1.54 6.73
C SER A 156 0.30 1.10 5.36
N LEU A 157 1.54 1.45 5.03
CA LEU A 157 2.21 1.00 3.81
C LEU A 157 2.37 -0.53 3.82
N HIS A 158 1.94 -1.15 2.73
CA HIS A 158 1.99 -2.59 2.55
C HIS A 158 1.86 -2.97 1.07
N VAL A 159 2.31 -4.19 0.74
CA VAL A 159 1.95 -4.88 -0.50
C VAL A 159 0.82 -5.86 -0.20
N THR A 160 -0.30 -5.73 -0.90
CA THR A 160 -1.42 -6.66 -0.78
C THR A 160 -1.11 -7.91 -1.60
N LEU A 161 -1.02 -9.08 -0.97
CA LEU A 161 -0.71 -10.35 -1.63
C LEU A 161 -1.98 -11.08 -2.11
N LEU A 162 -3.00 -11.11 -1.26
CA LEU A 162 -4.26 -11.81 -1.51
C LEU A 162 -5.42 -11.05 -0.86
N VAL A 163 -6.54 -10.91 -1.55
CA VAL A 163 -7.78 -10.33 -1.00
C VAL A 163 -8.83 -11.42 -0.85
N MET A 164 -9.68 -11.32 0.17
CA MET A 164 -10.71 -12.32 0.46
C MET A 164 -11.92 -11.70 1.16
N HIS A 165 -13.02 -12.44 1.15
CA HIS A 165 -14.21 -12.14 1.94
C HIS A 165 -14.38 -13.20 3.04
N LEU A 166 -14.47 -12.76 4.30
CA LEU A 166 -14.75 -13.60 5.46
C LEU A 166 -16.04 -13.11 6.13
N SER A 167 -17.10 -13.90 6.06
CA SER A 167 -18.46 -13.61 6.52
C SER A 167 -18.69 -13.91 8.00
N SER A 168 -17.91 -14.82 8.59
CA SER A 168 -18.14 -15.28 9.98
C SER A 168 -16.84 -15.42 10.78
N LYS A 169 -16.97 -15.60 12.11
CA LYS A 169 -15.83 -15.82 13.00
C LYS A 169 -15.14 -17.15 12.71
N GLU A 170 -15.91 -18.15 12.29
CA GLU A 170 -15.42 -19.46 11.88
C GLU A 170 -14.55 -19.33 10.62
N GLU A 171 -15.00 -18.57 9.61
CA GLU A 171 -14.18 -18.30 8.42
C GLU A 171 -12.91 -17.51 8.76
N VAL A 172 -12.96 -16.58 9.72
CA VAL A 172 -11.75 -15.91 10.24
C VAL A 172 -10.79 -16.92 10.88
N SER A 173 -11.29 -17.86 11.70
CA SER A 173 -10.48 -18.93 12.26
C SER A 173 -9.85 -19.79 11.17
N THR A 174 -10.64 -20.22 10.19
CA THR A 174 -10.16 -21.00 9.04
C THR A 174 -9.08 -20.25 8.25
N ALA A 175 -9.21 -18.93 8.09
CA ALA A 175 -8.22 -18.08 7.43
C ALA A 175 -6.92 -17.97 8.22
N VAL A 176 -7.01 -17.90 9.55
CA VAL A 176 -5.85 -17.93 10.45
C VAL A 176 -5.12 -19.27 10.33
N ASP A 177 -5.87 -20.38 10.33
CA ASP A 177 -5.30 -21.72 10.16
C ASP A 177 -4.66 -21.88 8.78
N ALA A 178 -5.33 -21.42 7.71
CA ALA A 178 -4.79 -21.45 6.36
C ALA A 178 -3.50 -20.63 6.20
N LEU A 179 -3.41 -19.46 6.85
CA LEU A 179 -2.18 -18.69 6.87
C LEU A 179 -1.07 -19.43 7.62
N SER A 180 -1.39 -20.04 8.77
CA SER A 180 -0.43 -20.84 9.54
C SER A 180 0.10 -22.03 8.73
N ASP A 181 -0.79 -22.79 8.09
CA ASP A 181 -0.44 -23.96 7.27
C ASP A 181 0.38 -23.57 6.03
N SER A 182 0.23 -22.33 5.54
CA SER A 182 1.03 -21.84 4.42
C SER A 182 2.50 -21.61 4.75
N LYS A 183 2.85 -21.50 6.05
CA LYS A 183 4.20 -21.12 6.47
C LYS A 183 5.27 -22.09 5.92
N ASP A 184 5.11 -23.39 6.16
CA ASP A 184 6.13 -24.37 5.80
C ASP A 184 6.28 -24.46 4.27
N LEU A 185 5.18 -24.40 3.53
CA LEU A 185 5.18 -24.39 2.07
C LEU A 185 5.87 -23.13 1.50
N VAL A 186 5.62 -21.97 2.10
CA VAL A 186 6.29 -20.72 1.71
C VAL A 186 7.79 -20.79 2.06
N GLU A 187 8.17 -21.31 3.22
CA GLU A 187 9.57 -21.49 3.58
C GLU A 187 10.31 -22.47 2.65
N ASP A 188 9.64 -23.53 2.23
CA ASP A 188 10.17 -24.50 1.26
C ASP A 188 10.36 -23.87 -0.13
N LEU A 189 9.45 -22.99 -0.56
CA LEU A 189 9.62 -22.18 -1.78
C LEU A 189 10.82 -21.23 -1.68
N LEU A 190 11.02 -20.62 -0.52
CA LEU A 190 12.15 -19.73 -0.26
C LEU A 190 13.49 -20.48 -0.28
N LYS A 191 13.52 -21.78 0.03
CA LYS A 191 14.74 -22.62 0.09
C LYS A 191 15.86 -21.99 0.94
N GLY A 192 15.49 -21.28 2.00
CA GLY A 192 16.42 -20.54 2.86
C GLY A 192 17.03 -19.27 2.25
N LYS A 193 16.58 -18.84 1.07
CA LYS A 193 16.96 -17.56 0.45
C LYS A 193 16.05 -16.43 0.94
N THR A 194 16.58 -15.21 0.94
CA THR A 194 15.79 -14.00 1.14
C THR A 194 15.08 -13.61 -0.16
N VAL A 195 13.88 -13.05 -0.02
CA VAL A 195 13.14 -12.44 -1.13
C VAL A 195 13.14 -10.94 -0.90
N ASP A 196 13.91 -10.23 -1.72
CA ASP A 196 14.10 -8.79 -1.60
C ASP A 196 13.20 -8.09 -2.62
N LEU A 197 12.33 -7.21 -2.12
CA LEU A 197 11.34 -6.48 -2.89
C LEU A 197 11.85 -5.07 -3.17
N SER A 198 12.47 -4.89 -4.34
CA SER A 198 13.02 -3.59 -4.76
C SER A 198 11.92 -2.65 -5.27
N PHE A 199 11.72 -1.53 -4.57
CA PHE A 199 10.72 -0.53 -4.95
C PHE A 199 11.33 0.59 -5.79
N GLN A 200 10.92 0.69 -7.06
CA GLN A 200 11.47 1.66 -7.98
C GLN A 200 10.42 2.26 -8.93
N GLY A 201 10.36 3.59 -8.91
CA GLY A 201 9.50 4.37 -9.79
C GLY A 201 8.04 4.36 -9.39
N ILE A 202 7.28 5.29 -9.97
CA ILE A 202 5.87 5.51 -9.66
C ILE A 202 5.02 5.18 -10.89
N ASP A 203 3.86 4.61 -10.65
CA ASP A 203 2.84 4.34 -11.65
C ASP A 203 1.44 4.53 -11.02
N HIS A 204 0.39 4.38 -11.81
CA HIS A 204 -0.97 4.62 -11.38
C HIS A 204 -2.00 3.65 -11.96
N PHE A 205 -3.08 3.41 -11.21
CA PHE A 205 -4.28 2.78 -11.76
C PHE A 205 -5.28 3.85 -12.15
N ARG A 206 -5.53 4.00 -13.46
CA ARG A 206 -6.50 4.96 -14.04
C ARG A 206 -6.33 6.41 -13.59
N ASN A 207 -5.14 6.79 -13.14
CA ASN A 207 -4.87 8.07 -12.48
C ASN A 207 -5.73 8.29 -11.21
N GLU A 208 -6.28 7.26 -10.58
CA GLU A 208 -7.04 7.38 -9.33
C GLU A 208 -6.30 6.85 -8.10
N VAL A 209 -5.35 5.95 -8.34
CA VAL A 209 -4.49 5.35 -7.31
C VAL A 209 -3.04 5.52 -7.76
N GLY A 210 -2.22 6.17 -6.93
CA GLY A 210 -0.78 6.31 -7.15
C GLY A 210 -0.01 5.31 -6.30
N PHE A 211 0.90 4.57 -6.91
CA PHE A 211 1.68 3.53 -6.24
C PHE A 211 3.14 3.51 -6.70
N VAL A 212 4.02 3.05 -5.82
CA VAL A 212 5.40 2.71 -6.15
C VAL A 212 5.42 1.30 -6.75
N LYS A 213 6.14 1.13 -7.86
CA LYS A 213 6.25 -0.15 -8.55
C LYS A 213 7.27 -1.04 -7.85
N LEU A 214 7.01 -2.34 -7.91
CA LEU A 214 8.03 -3.35 -7.67
C LEU A 214 8.87 -3.50 -8.95
N ALA A 215 10.20 -3.47 -8.83
CA ALA A 215 11.10 -3.68 -9.95
C ALA A 215 11.06 -5.15 -10.41
N GLU A 216 11.12 -5.37 -11.72
CA GLU A 216 11.11 -6.73 -12.29
C GLU A 216 12.43 -7.44 -11.95
N SER A 217 12.33 -8.59 -11.29
CA SER A 217 13.47 -9.40 -10.84
C SER A 217 13.03 -10.85 -10.60
N ASP A 218 13.99 -11.76 -10.42
CA ASP A 218 13.71 -13.15 -10.03
C ASP A 218 12.93 -13.23 -8.71
N HIS A 219 13.15 -12.28 -7.79
CA HIS A 219 12.41 -12.17 -6.53
C HIS A 219 10.91 -11.87 -6.76
N THR A 220 10.57 -11.13 -7.81
CA THR A 220 9.17 -10.88 -8.18
C THR A 220 8.48 -12.17 -8.64
N ALA A 221 9.17 -13.02 -9.40
CA ALA A 221 8.61 -14.31 -9.81
C ALA A 221 8.33 -15.22 -8.60
N ILE A 222 9.25 -15.25 -7.63
CA ILE A 222 9.06 -15.98 -6.37
C ILE A 222 7.87 -15.42 -5.58
N LEU A 223 7.73 -14.10 -5.50
CA LEU A 223 6.59 -13.47 -4.83
C LEU A 223 5.24 -13.86 -5.48
N MET A 224 5.19 -13.95 -6.81
CA MET A 224 4.00 -14.39 -7.54
C MET A 224 3.67 -15.86 -7.24
N GLU A 225 4.68 -16.73 -7.16
CA GLU A 225 4.51 -18.14 -6.79
C GLU A 225 4.01 -18.31 -5.35
N ILE A 226 4.54 -17.51 -4.42
CA ILE A 226 4.06 -17.43 -3.03
C ILE A 226 2.59 -17.00 -3.00
N ALA A 227 2.22 -15.95 -3.73
CA ALA A 227 0.84 -15.46 -3.79
C ALA A 227 -0.13 -16.53 -4.29
N GLU A 228 0.24 -17.24 -5.36
CA GLU A 228 -0.58 -18.31 -5.94
C GLU A 228 -0.67 -19.53 -5.02
N THR A 229 0.41 -19.89 -4.32
CA THR A 229 0.43 -20.97 -3.34
C THR A 229 -0.51 -20.68 -2.17
N ILE A 230 -0.39 -19.48 -1.59
CA ILE A 230 -1.27 -19.06 -0.49
C ILE A 230 -2.72 -19.00 -0.97
N LYS A 231 -2.98 -18.48 -2.16
CA LYS A 231 -4.33 -18.47 -2.75
C LYS A 231 -4.92 -19.87 -2.84
N LYS A 232 -4.15 -20.86 -3.32
CA LYS A 232 -4.60 -22.26 -3.40
C LYS A 232 -4.96 -22.84 -2.03
N ILE A 233 -4.10 -22.64 -1.02
CA ILE A 233 -4.36 -23.13 0.35
C ILE A 233 -5.65 -22.54 0.91
N PHE A 234 -5.87 -21.24 0.71
CA PHE A 234 -7.10 -20.58 1.16
C PHE A 234 -8.33 -21.13 0.43
N GLN A 235 -8.24 -21.37 -0.87
CA GLN A 235 -9.33 -21.95 -1.67
C GLN A 235 -9.63 -23.41 -1.28
N GLU A 236 -8.60 -24.22 -1.01
CA GLU A 236 -8.73 -25.61 -0.53
C GLU A 236 -9.41 -25.68 0.85
N LYS A 237 -9.21 -24.67 1.70
CA LYS A 237 -9.91 -24.48 2.98
C LYS A 237 -11.33 -23.91 2.83
N GLY A 238 -11.82 -23.75 1.60
CA GLY A 238 -13.17 -23.27 1.31
C GLY A 238 -13.35 -21.74 1.39
N ILE A 239 -12.25 -20.97 1.48
CA ILE A 239 -12.32 -19.51 1.51
C ILE A 239 -12.33 -18.98 0.07
N LEU A 240 -13.31 -18.12 -0.23
CA LEU A 240 -13.35 -17.37 -1.47
C LEU A 240 -12.26 -16.30 -1.46
N ALA A 241 -11.08 -16.67 -1.96
CA ALA A 241 -9.90 -15.82 -2.03
C ALA A 241 -9.42 -15.58 -3.46
N GLY A 242 -8.94 -14.36 -3.71
CA GLY A 242 -8.45 -13.90 -5.00
C GLY A 242 -9.55 -13.30 -5.89
N GLY A 243 -9.15 -12.39 -6.77
CA GLY A 243 -10.02 -11.86 -7.83
C GLY A 243 -9.66 -12.45 -9.20
N ASP A 244 -10.48 -12.15 -10.20
CA ASP A 244 -10.30 -12.62 -11.59
C ASP A 244 -9.10 -11.99 -12.30
N ARG A 245 -8.47 -10.97 -11.70
CA ARG A 245 -7.38 -10.21 -12.30
C ARG A 245 -6.03 -10.78 -11.89
N ALA A 246 -5.07 -10.69 -12.80
CA ALA A 246 -3.68 -11.02 -12.53
C ALA A 246 -3.16 -10.19 -11.34
N PHE A 247 -2.43 -10.86 -10.45
CA PHE A 247 -1.78 -10.22 -9.32
C PHE A 247 -0.70 -9.25 -9.84
N LYS A 248 -0.78 -7.98 -9.45
CA LYS A 248 0.23 -6.95 -9.73
C LYS A 248 0.69 -6.36 -8.39
N PRO A 249 1.84 -6.79 -7.84
CA PRO A 249 2.34 -6.24 -6.58
C PRO A 249 2.64 -4.75 -6.74
N HIS A 250 2.17 -3.95 -5.79
CA HIS A 250 2.35 -2.51 -5.80
C HIS A 250 2.27 -1.95 -4.38
N LEU A 251 3.00 -0.87 -4.12
CA LEU A 251 2.99 -0.16 -2.84
C LEU A 251 2.20 1.14 -2.97
N THR A 252 0.96 1.15 -2.48
CA THR A 252 0.10 2.33 -2.67
C THR A 252 0.44 3.44 -1.69
N PHE A 253 0.67 4.65 -2.19
CA PHE A 253 0.86 5.85 -1.36
C PHE A 253 -0.32 6.83 -1.40
N MET A 254 -1.20 6.77 -2.41
CA MET A 254 -2.40 7.61 -2.45
C MET A 254 -3.56 6.96 -3.22
N LYS A 255 -4.80 7.23 -2.78
CA LYS A 255 -6.04 6.75 -3.42
C LYS A 255 -7.12 7.84 -3.35
N LEU A 256 -7.61 8.34 -4.49
CA LEU A 256 -8.69 9.33 -4.54
C LEU A 256 -9.98 8.81 -3.89
N SER A 257 -10.19 7.48 -3.92
CA SER A 257 -11.36 6.83 -3.32
C SER A 257 -11.48 7.02 -1.80
N LYS A 258 -10.39 7.36 -1.10
CA LYS A 258 -10.41 7.65 0.34
C LYS A 258 -11.26 8.87 0.69
N SER A 259 -11.43 9.82 -0.24
CA SER A 259 -12.23 11.02 -0.01
C SER A 259 -13.28 11.18 -1.11
N PRO A 260 -14.53 10.76 -0.87
CA PRO A 260 -15.64 10.98 -1.80
C PRO A 260 -15.89 12.46 -2.10
N LYS A 261 -15.61 13.34 -1.12
CA LYS A 261 -15.67 14.80 -1.30
C LYS A 261 -14.62 15.26 -2.32
N LEU A 262 -13.37 14.81 -2.16
CA LEU A 262 -12.28 15.12 -3.10
C LEU A 262 -12.58 14.62 -4.52
N ARG A 263 -13.19 13.43 -4.68
CA ARG A 263 -13.55 12.91 -6.02
C ARG A 263 -14.54 13.75 -6.80
N LYS A 264 -15.26 14.67 -6.14
CA LYS A 264 -16.13 15.64 -6.83
C LYS A 264 -15.32 16.76 -7.47
N GLU A 265 -14.19 17.12 -6.87
CA GLU A 265 -13.32 18.22 -7.29
C GLU A 265 -12.16 17.74 -8.18
N VAL A 266 -11.57 16.59 -7.84
CA VAL A 266 -10.41 16.00 -8.50
C VAL A 266 -10.77 14.60 -8.98
N LYS A 267 -10.93 14.45 -10.30
CA LYS A 267 -11.28 13.18 -10.96
C LYS A 267 -10.08 12.27 -11.21
N LYS A 268 -8.90 12.87 -11.43
CA LYS A 268 -7.65 12.18 -11.79
C LYS A 268 -6.47 12.88 -11.13
N ILE A 269 -5.47 12.10 -10.77
CA ILE A 269 -4.17 12.54 -10.27
C ILE A 269 -3.33 12.89 -11.50
N ASP A 270 -2.87 14.14 -11.56
CA ASP A 270 -1.96 14.61 -12.59
C ASP A 270 -0.56 13.99 -12.38
N PRO A 271 -0.02 13.24 -13.36
CA PRO A 271 1.33 12.68 -13.27
C PRO A 271 2.45 13.71 -13.06
N SER A 272 2.24 14.96 -13.49
CA SER A 272 3.22 16.04 -13.30
C SER A 272 3.54 16.32 -11.82
N LEU A 273 2.65 15.93 -10.91
CA LEU A 273 2.80 16.11 -9.47
C LEU A 273 3.98 15.31 -8.92
N TYR A 274 4.23 14.12 -9.46
CA TYR A 274 5.28 13.19 -9.01
C TYR A 274 6.32 12.86 -10.07
N GLU A 275 6.42 13.64 -11.16
CA GLU A 275 7.38 13.39 -12.26
C GLU A 275 8.84 13.26 -11.75
N LYS A 276 9.22 14.03 -10.71
CA LYS A 276 10.54 13.95 -10.06
C LYS A 276 10.89 12.56 -9.50
N PHE A 277 9.89 11.75 -9.22
CA PHE A 277 10.03 10.45 -8.56
C PHE A 277 9.72 9.26 -9.49
N LYS A 278 9.47 9.52 -10.78
CA LYS A 278 9.02 8.52 -11.76
C LYS A 278 9.97 7.33 -11.92
N SER A 279 11.27 7.55 -11.74
CA SER A 279 12.33 6.54 -11.76
C SER A 279 13.09 6.45 -10.43
N HIS A 280 12.59 7.08 -9.37
CA HIS A 280 13.26 7.13 -8.08
C HIS A 280 13.31 5.73 -7.45
N TYR A 281 14.45 5.41 -6.85
CA TYR A 281 14.64 4.19 -6.10
C TYR A 281 14.29 4.46 -4.63
N PHE A 282 13.34 3.70 -4.09
CA PHE A 282 12.81 3.89 -2.74
C PHE A 282 13.48 2.98 -1.69
N GLY A 283 14.12 1.90 -2.13
CA GLY A 283 14.74 0.91 -1.26
C GLY A 283 14.23 -0.51 -1.49
N ASP A 284 14.82 -1.44 -0.74
CA ASP A 284 14.47 -2.86 -0.74
C ASP A 284 13.72 -3.23 0.55
N GLU A 285 12.65 -4.01 0.44
CA GLU A 285 11.97 -4.64 1.58
C GLU A 285 12.22 -6.13 1.57
N ILE A 286 12.75 -6.67 2.66
CA ILE A 286 12.95 -8.12 2.79
C ILE A 286 11.62 -8.75 3.21
N LEU A 287 11.15 -9.76 2.46
CA LEU A 287 9.97 -10.53 2.82
C LEU A 287 10.23 -11.34 4.11
N HIS A 288 9.78 -10.80 5.23
CA HIS A 288 9.94 -11.41 6.55
C HIS A 288 8.62 -11.78 7.23
N ARG A 289 7.52 -11.10 6.90
CA ARG A 289 6.24 -11.29 7.59
C ARG A 289 5.07 -11.22 6.63
N LEU A 290 4.08 -12.08 6.86
CA LEU A 290 2.76 -12.02 6.23
C LEU A 290 1.70 -11.82 7.32
N ASP A 291 0.86 -10.81 7.13
CA ASP A 291 -0.19 -10.44 8.09
C ASP A 291 -1.58 -10.67 7.48
N LEU A 292 -2.45 -11.42 8.16
CA LEU A 292 -3.89 -11.46 7.84
C LEU A 292 -4.57 -10.24 8.46
N CYS A 293 -4.90 -9.28 7.61
CA CYS A 293 -5.37 -7.96 8.00
C CYS A 293 -6.85 -7.75 7.70
N SER A 294 -7.56 -7.11 8.62
CA SER A 294 -8.94 -6.63 8.41
C SER A 294 -8.95 -5.26 7.75
N MET A 295 -9.79 -5.09 6.73
CA MET A 295 -10.01 -3.79 6.09
C MET A 295 -10.95 -2.86 6.88
N LEU A 296 -11.79 -3.43 7.75
CA LEU A 296 -12.92 -2.71 8.36
C LEU A 296 -12.72 -2.45 9.86
N LYS A 297 -11.91 -3.26 10.54
CA LYS A 297 -11.62 -3.06 11.97
C LYS A 297 -10.73 -1.83 12.17
N LYS A 298 -10.84 -1.24 13.37
CA LYS A 298 -10.03 -0.08 13.78
C LYS A 298 -8.54 -0.42 13.67
N LYS A 299 -7.79 0.47 13.01
CA LYS A 299 -6.34 0.40 12.89
C LYS A 299 -5.65 0.38 14.25
N GLN A 300 -4.46 -0.20 14.28
CA GLN A 300 -3.58 -0.22 15.44
C GLN A 300 -3.06 1.21 15.76
N PRO A 301 -2.57 1.47 16.98
CA PRO A 301 -2.06 2.79 17.37
C PRO A 301 -0.91 3.32 16.49
N ASN A 302 -0.14 2.43 15.88
CA ASN A 302 0.93 2.79 14.92
C ASN A 302 0.39 3.15 13.51
N GLY A 303 -0.93 3.08 13.30
CA GLY A 303 -1.59 3.35 12.02
C GLY A 303 -1.67 2.15 11.07
N TYR A 304 -1.13 0.99 11.45
CA TYR A 304 -1.21 -0.24 10.66
C TYR A 304 -2.58 -0.91 10.79
N TYR A 305 -2.90 -1.81 9.86
CA TYR A 305 -4.18 -2.52 9.86
C TYR A 305 -4.34 -3.41 11.09
N TYR A 306 -5.59 -3.66 11.49
CA TYR A 306 -5.86 -4.68 12.50
C TYR A 306 -5.46 -6.05 11.97
N CYS A 307 -4.62 -6.76 12.72
CA CYS A 307 -4.09 -8.06 12.34
C CYS A 307 -4.79 -9.16 13.14
N GLU A 308 -5.38 -10.14 12.46
CA GLU A 308 -5.95 -11.34 13.11
C GLU A 308 -4.87 -12.36 13.46
N SER A 309 -3.90 -12.54 12.55
CA SER A 309 -2.78 -13.45 12.71
C SER A 309 -1.65 -13.04 11.78
N CYS A 310 -0.43 -13.44 12.13
CA CYS A 310 0.75 -13.22 11.31
C CYS A 310 1.63 -14.47 11.29
N VAL A 311 2.33 -14.66 10.17
CA VAL A 311 3.38 -15.66 10.05
C VAL A 311 4.70 -14.97 9.75
N ILE A 312 5.73 -15.41 10.45
CA ILE A 312 7.10 -14.94 10.30
C ILE A 312 7.86 -15.95 9.44
N LEU A 313 8.50 -15.46 8.38
CA LEU A 313 9.26 -16.22 7.40
C LEU A 313 10.76 -16.04 7.64
N GLY A 314 11.51 -17.12 7.40
CA GLY A 314 12.97 -17.14 7.49
C GLY A 314 13.49 -17.76 8.78
N LYS A 315 14.23 -18.87 8.66
CA LYS A 315 14.69 -19.72 9.78
C LYS A 315 15.79 -19.11 10.66
N ASN A 316 16.33 -17.93 10.33
CA ASN A 316 17.46 -17.32 11.07
C ASN A 316 17.14 -16.03 11.84
N HIS A 317 15.90 -15.53 11.79
CA HIS A 317 15.54 -14.29 12.51
C HIS A 317 15.09 -14.51 13.95
N GLY A 318 15.08 -15.73 14.48
CA GLY A 318 14.81 -15.95 15.92
C GLY A 318 15.79 -15.15 16.80
N ALA A 319 17.08 -15.13 16.42
CA ALA A 319 18.09 -14.36 17.12
C ALA A 319 17.91 -12.84 16.94
N ASP A 320 17.58 -12.38 15.74
CA ASP A 320 17.39 -10.96 15.46
C ASP A 320 16.10 -10.41 16.09
N LEU A 321 15.00 -11.17 16.10
CA LEU A 321 13.75 -10.81 16.77
C LEU A 321 13.92 -10.77 18.28
N VAL A 322 14.66 -11.72 18.86
CA VAL A 322 15.04 -11.67 20.28
C VAL A 322 15.93 -10.45 20.53
N LYS A 323 16.87 -10.13 19.63
CA LYS A 323 17.75 -8.97 19.75
C LYS A 323 16.99 -7.66 19.65
N GLU A 324 16.02 -7.55 18.75
CA GLU A 324 15.16 -6.37 18.60
C GLU A 324 14.16 -6.21 19.74
N ALA A 325 13.56 -7.31 20.22
CA ALA A 325 12.70 -7.29 21.40
C ALA A 325 13.49 -6.86 22.64
N LEU A 326 14.68 -7.45 22.83
CA LEU A 326 15.60 -7.09 23.90
C LEU A 326 16.06 -5.63 23.79
N HIS A 327 16.31 -5.14 22.57
CA HIS A 327 16.69 -3.75 22.34
C HIS A 327 15.56 -2.78 22.71
N ARG A 328 14.31 -3.08 22.32
CA ARG A 328 13.13 -2.28 22.69
C ARG A 328 12.91 -2.23 24.20
N GLU A 329 13.02 -3.37 24.87
CA GLU A 329 12.89 -3.45 26.32
C GLU A 329 14.01 -2.70 27.04
N THR A 330 15.25 -2.81 26.54
CA THR A 330 16.41 -2.06 27.04
C THR A 330 16.20 -0.55 26.93
N GLN A 331 15.70 -0.05 25.78
CA GLN A 331 15.41 1.37 25.59
C GLN A 331 14.30 1.87 26.53
N ALA A 332 13.24 1.08 26.73
CA ALA A 332 12.18 1.41 27.67
C ALA A 332 12.70 1.51 29.12
N LEU A 333 13.56 0.58 29.53
CA LEU A 333 14.21 0.60 30.85
C LEU A 333 15.17 1.79 31.00
N LEU A 334 15.96 2.11 29.98
CA LEU A 334 16.85 3.27 29.98
C LEU A 334 16.06 4.59 30.13
N SER A 335 14.94 4.72 29.41
CA SER A 335 14.04 5.87 29.54
C SER A 335 13.48 5.99 30.96
N LYS A 336 12.95 4.91 31.53
CA LYS A 336 12.47 4.87 32.93
C LYS A 336 13.58 5.23 33.93
N ARG A 337 14.79 4.67 33.75
CA ARG A 337 15.96 5.00 34.59
C ARG A 337 16.29 6.48 34.54
N ASN A 338 16.29 7.08 33.35
CA ASN A 338 16.57 8.50 33.19
C ASN A 338 15.49 9.37 33.84
N GLN A 339 14.23 8.96 33.76
CA GLN A 339 13.13 9.63 34.44
C GLN A 339 13.27 9.57 35.97
N ILE A 340 13.61 8.40 36.53
CA ILE A 340 13.89 8.23 37.96
C ILE A 340 15.09 9.08 38.39
N LYS A 341 16.19 9.06 37.62
CA LYS A 341 17.38 9.87 37.91
C LYS A 341 17.03 11.36 37.93
N LYS A 342 16.20 11.83 37.01
CA LYS A 342 15.72 13.22 36.97
C LYS A 342 14.86 13.56 38.20
N LEU A 343 13.97 12.65 38.62
CA LEU A 343 13.16 12.83 39.82
C LEU A 343 14.01 12.88 41.10
N LEU A 344 15.00 11.99 41.23
CA LEU A 344 15.91 11.96 42.38
C LEU A 344 16.90 13.14 42.39
N SER A 345 17.16 13.75 41.24
CA SER A 345 17.96 14.98 41.14
C SER A 345 17.16 16.23 41.48
N SER A 346 15.83 16.13 41.70
CA SER A 346 15.02 17.26 42.15
C SER A 346 15.32 17.57 43.62
N PRO A 347 15.75 18.80 43.97
CA PRO A 347 16.02 19.19 45.35
C PRO A 347 14.79 19.05 46.26
N GLU A 348 13.59 19.26 45.72
CA GLU A 348 12.32 19.16 46.44
C GLU A 348 12.00 17.73 46.84
N ILE A 349 12.26 16.77 45.94
CA ILE A 349 12.07 15.33 46.22
C ILE A 349 13.16 14.84 47.16
N HIS A 350 14.40 15.27 46.96
CA HIS A 350 15.51 14.94 47.87
C HIS A 350 15.24 15.45 49.29
N MET A 351 14.68 16.66 49.43
CA MET A 351 14.31 17.23 50.72
C MET A 351 13.16 16.45 51.36
N LYS A 352 12.11 16.05 50.61
CA LYS A 352 11.03 15.21 51.12
C LYS A 352 11.51 13.83 51.58
N ILE A 353 12.37 13.17 50.80
CA ILE A 353 12.98 11.89 51.16
C ILE A 353 13.82 12.04 52.44
N SER A 354 14.64 13.10 52.53
CA SER A 354 15.42 13.36 53.74
C SER A 354 14.53 13.64 54.96
N LYS A 355 13.43 14.36 54.77
CA LYS A 355 12.48 14.67 55.82
C LYS A 355 11.85 13.40 56.38
N GLU A 356 11.35 12.51 55.52
CA GLU A 356 10.78 11.21 55.95
C GLU A 356 11.83 10.29 56.61
N LEU A 357 13.05 10.22 56.09
CA LEU A 357 14.10 9.36 56.66
C LEU A 357 14.67 9.84 58.00
N PHE A 358 14.60 11.14 58.28
CA PHE A 358 15.23 11.75 59.48
C PHE A 358 14.22 12.28 60.52
N GLU A 359 12.95 12.50 60.17
CA GLU A 359 11.93 12.90 61.17
C GLU A 359 11.47 11.74 62.06
N ASP A 360 11.54 10.48 61.61
CA ASP A 360 11.17 9.32 62.45
C ASP A 360 12.20 9.00 63.56
N ARG A 361 13.43 9.53 63.48
CA ARG A 361 14.45 9.33 64.53
C ARG A 361 14.24 10.21 65.76
N HIS A 362 13.50 11.31 65.65
CA HIS A 362 13.37 12.26 66.76
C HIS A 362 12.19 11.98 67.71
N ASN A 363 11.29 11.06 67.36
CA ASN A 363 10.16 10.67 68.24
C ASN A 363 10.47 9.50 69.20
N TYR A 364 11.60 8.82 69.07
CA TYR A 364 11.96 7.71 69.97
C TYR A 364 12.89 8.10 71.14
N THR A 365 13.57 9.25 71.07
CA THR A 365 14.58 9.64 72.08
C THR A 365 14.08 10.56 73.21
N SER A 366 12.81 10.99 73.20
CA SER A 366 12.28 11.88 74.27
C SER A 366 11.61 11.15 75.44
N LYS A 367 11.54 9.81 75.45
CA LYS A 367 10.81 9.02 76.46
C LYS A 367 11.66 8.19 77.43
N GLY A 368 12.97 8.43 77.52
CA GLY A 368 13.85 7.63 78.37
C GLY A 368 15.00 8.42 78.96
N LYS A 369 14.71 9.33 79.92
CA LYS A 369 15.68 9.81 80.94
C LYS A 369 15.00 10.73 81.96
N SER A 370 14.33 10.14 82.94
CA SER A 370 14.19 10.72 84.28
C SER A 370 13.76 9.60 85.25
N CYS A 371 14.71 9.06 86.00
CA CYS A 371 14.55 8.47 87.33
C CYS A 371 15.88 7.80 87.72
N THR A 372 16.75 8.55 88.40
CA THR A 372 17.72 7.97 89.34
C THR A 372 17.60 8.82 90.60
N ASP A 373 16.88 8.23 91.56
CA ASP A 373 16.60 8.76 92.89
C ASP A 373 17.85 8.60 93.77
N SER A 374 18.15 9.63 94.56
CA SER A 374 19.28 9.71 95.48
C SER A 374 18.79 9.39 96.89
N GLY A 375 19.07 8.18 97.37
CA GLY A 375 18.86 7.80 98.78
C GLY A 375 20.16 7.30 99.39
N SER A 376 20.86 8.17 100.13
CA SER A 376 21.90 7.77 101.07
C SER A 376 21.31 7.49 102.46
N PRO A 377 21.94 6.60 103.26
CA PRO A 377 21.37 6.03 104.47
C PRO A 377 21.70 6.86 105.72
N ASN A 378 20.86 6.77 106.77
CA ASN A 378 21.28 7.04 108.14
C ASN A 378 20.37 6.38 109.20
N ALA A 379 21.06 5.80 110.19
CA ALA A 379 20.66 5.30 111.51
C ALA A 379 19.82 4.01 111.60
#